data_AF-A0A961HIH9-F1
#
_entry.id   AF-A0A961HIH9-F1
#
_cell.length_a   1.000
_cell.length_b   1.000
_cell.length_c   1.000
_cell.angle_alpha   90.00
_cell.angle_beta   90.00
_cell.angle_gamma   90.00
#
_symmetry.space_group_name_H-M   'P 1'
#
loop_
_entity.id
_entity.type
_entity.pdbx_description
1 polymer ?
#
loop_
_entity_poly.entity_id
_entity_poly.type
_entity_poly.pdbx_seq_one_letter_code
_entity_poly.pdbx_strand_id
1 'polypeptide(L)'
;MFSNIGWGELLIILAAALIVLGPERLPGAVSWTLRAVRQVRDYATGATSQLKDELGPDFEDLRKPLAQLNELRGMTPQSIVTKHLLNGDSSIFDDVRNGFDDVKKGFDLGEAPGSANPSMTKRPSSAPDLGSKPDLGKTPKAPGGGPHDASRWDAT
;
A
#
# COMPACT_ATOMS: atom_id res chain seq x y z
N MET A 1 7.22 -14.72 16.48
CA MET A 1 7.27 -15.62 15.30
C MET A 1 6.67 -14.98 14.06
N PHE A 2 5.64 -14.12 14.16
CA PHE A 2 5.06 -13.38 13.03
C PHE A 2 5.84 -12.13 12.58
N SER A 3 6.84 -11.69 13.34
CA SER A 3 7.64 -10.49 13.04
C SER A 3 8.57 -10.62 11.82
N ASN A 4 8.66 -11.80 11.22
CA ASN A 4 9.41 -12.04 9.97
C ASN A 4 8.52 -12.09 8.71
N ILE A 5 7.20 -11.86 8.85
CA ILE A 5 6.30 -11.75 7.70
C ILE A 5 6.48 -10.37 7.07
N GLY A 6 7.15 -10.34 5.92
CA GLY A 6 7.24 -9.16 5.06
C GLY A 6 6.10 -9.07 4.06
N TRP A 7 6.04 -7.98 3.30
CA TRP A 7 5.04 -7.76 2.23
C TRP A 7 5.01 -8.88 1.18
N GLY A 8 6.17 -9.46 0.84
CA GLY A 8 6.25 -10.60 -0.07
C GLY A 8 5.55 -11.85 0.46
N GLU A 9 5.71 -12.16 1.74
CA GLU A 9 5.05 -13.31 2.39
C GLU A 9 3.52 -13.08 2.46
N LEU A 10 3.09 -11.83 2.73
CA LEU A 10 1.69 -11.46 2.73
C LEU A 10 1.03 -11.65 1.35
N LEU A 11 1.73 -11.29 0.27
CA LEU A 11 1.27 -11.57 -1.10
C LEU A 11 1.13 -13.06 -1.37
N ILE A 12 2.04 -13.89 -0.87
CA ILE A 12 1.94 -15.35 -1.01
C ILE A 12 0.72 -15.89 -0.27
N ILE A 13 0.48 -15.44 0.97
CA ILE A 13 -0.70 -15.84 1.75
C ILE A 13 -1.99 -15.37 1.05
N LEU A 14 -1.99 -14.14 0.52
CA LEU A 14 -3.13 -13.60 -0.22
C LEU A 14 -3.40 -14.42 -1.49
N ALA A 15 -2.35 -14.75 -2.26
CA ALA A 15 -2.46 -15.61 -3.43
C ALA A 15 -2.98 -17.01 -3.06
N ALA A 16 -2.47 -17.62 -2.00
CA ALA A 16 -2.96 -18.90 -1.50
C ALA A 16 -4.44 -18.83 -1.10
N ALA A 17 -4.85 -17.77 -0.40
CA ALA A 17 -6.24 -17.54 -0.03
C ALA A 17 -7.14 -17.34 -1.26
N LEU A 18 -6.67 -16.62 -2.28
CA LEU A 18 -7.36 -16.43 -3.56
C LEU A 18 -7.50 -17.74 -4.33
N ILE A 19 -6.51 -18.64 -4.29
CA ILE A 19 -6.56 -19.95 -4.95
C ILE A 19 -7.52 -20.90 -4.23
N VAL A 20 -7.40 -21.01 -2.90
CA VAL A 20 -8.19 -21.96 -2.10
C VAL A 20 -9.67 -21.55 -2.06
N LEU A 21 -9.94 -20.26 -1.82
CA LEU A 21 -11.29 -19.75 -1.66
C LEU A 21 -11.90 -19.26 -2.98
N GLY A 22 -11.07 -18.83 -3.92
CA GLY A 22 -11.48 -18.20 -5.18
C GLY A 22 -11.56 -16.67 -5.06
N PRO A 23 -11.13 -15.91 -6.10
CA PRO A 23 -11.11 -14.44 -6.09
C PRO A 23 -12.50 -13.82 -5.95
N GLU A 24 -13.52 -14.46 -6.50
CA GLU A 24 -14.94 -14.05 -6.40
C GLU A 24 -15.50 -14.17 -4.98
N ARG A 25 -14.96 -15.09 -4.17
CA ARG A 25 -15.57 -15.48 -2.88
C ARG A 25 -14.96 -14.76 -1.69
N LEU A 26 -13.69 -14.38 -1.75
CA LEU A 26 -13.02 -13.58 -0.71
C LEU A 26 -13.77 -12.29 -0.35
N PRO A 27 -14.13 -11.40 -1.29
CA PRO A 27 -14.85 -10.17 -0.96
C PRO A 27 -16.23 -10.45 -0.37
N GLY A 28 -16.91 -11.50 -0.85
CA GLY A 28 -18.17 -11.99 -0.28
C GLY A 28 -18.00 -12.44 1.17
N ALA A 29 -17.01 -13.29 1.46
CA ALA A 29 -16.73 -13.84 2.79
C ALA A 29 -16.34 -12.76 3.80
N VAL A 30 -15.51 -11.80 3.38
CA VAL A 30 -15.14 -10.64 4.21
C VAL A 30 -16.40 -9.83 4.55
N SER A 31 -17.23 -9.51 3.55
CA SER A 31 -18.46 -8.74 3.77
C SER A 31 -19.44 -9.45 4.72
N TRP A 32 -19.59 -10.77 4.60
CA TRP A 32 -20.44 -11.57 5.48
C TRP A 32 -19.90 -11.58 6.92
N THR A 33 -18.59 -11.80 7.07
CA THR A 33 -17.94 -11.80 8.39
C THR A 33 -18.07 -10.44 9.07
N LEU A 34 -17.83 -9.34 8.33
CA LEU A 34 -17.98 -7.98 8.88
C LEU A 34 -19.43 -7.70 9.30
N ARG A 35 -20.42 -8.09 8.48
CA ARG A 35 -21.83 -7.95 8.84
C ARG A 35 -22.17 -8.79 10.06
N ALA A 36 -21.71 -10.04 10.14
CA ALA A 36 -21.94 -10.93 11.27
C ALA A 36 -21.35 -10.34 12.57
N VAL A 37 -20.10 -9.86 12.52
CA VAL A 37 -19.45 -9.20 13.67
C VAL A 37 -20.23 -7.96 14.11
N ARG A 38 -20.67 -7.14 13.15
CA ARG A 38 -21.45 -5.94 13.45
C ARG A 38 -22.80 -6.28 14.08
N GLN A 39 -23.50 -7.27 13.54
CA GLN A 39 -24.76 -7.76 14.07
C GLN A 39 -24.60 -8.33 15.49
N VAL A 40 -23.55 -9.14 15.73
CA VAL A 40 -23.21 -9.64 17.07
C VAL A 40 -22.94 -8.49 18.04
N ARG A 41 -22.18 -7.48 17.63
CA ARG A 41 -21.91 -6.29 18.45
C ARG A 41 -23.20 -5.56 18.80
N ASP A 42 -24.07 -5.36 17.83
CA ASP A 42 -25.32 -4.62 18.01
C ASP A 42 -26.27 -5.39 18.95
N TYR A 43 -26.37 -6.72 18.82
CA TYR A 43 -27.10 -7.56 19.79
C TYR A 43 -26.49 -7.54 21.19
N ALA A 44 -25.16 -7.67 21.29
CA ALA A 44 -24.46 -7.64 22.56
C ALA A 44 -24.66 -6.28 23.26
N THR A 45 -24.62 -5.18 22.52
CA THR A 45 -24.84 -3.83 23.06
C THR A 45 -26.28 -3.64 23.53
N GLY A 46 -27.26 -4.13 22.76
CA GLY A 46 -28.68 -4.08 23.14
C GLY A 46 -28.99 -4.89 24.40
N ALA A 47 -28.51 -6.14 24.48
CA ALA A 47 -28.68 -6.98 25.66
C ALA A 47 -27.96 -6.39 26.88
N THR A 48 -26.73 -5.88 26.70
CA THR A 48 -25.99 -5.20 27.77
C THR A 48 -26.75 -3.99 28.30
N SER A 49 -27.41 -3.21 27.43
CA SER A 49 -28.23 -2.08 27.84
C SER A 49 -29.45 -2.53 28.67
N GLN A 50 -30.13 -3.60 28.26
CA GLN A 50 -31.28 -4.14 28.99
C GLN A 50 -30.86 -4.70 30.36
N LEU A 51 -29.75 -5.45 30.41
CA LEU A 51 -29.19 -5.96 31.67
C LEU A 51 -28.74 -4.82 32.60
N LYS A 52 -28.20 -3.74 32.05
CA LYS A 52 -27.81 -2.55 32.83
C LYS A 52 -29.03 -1.84 33.41
N ASP A 53 -30.12 -1.75 32.65
CA ASP A 53 -31.37 -1.13 33.10
C ASP A 53 -32.12 -2.00 34.14
N GLU A 54 -32.04 -3.34 34.03
CA GLU A 54 -32.74 -4.27 34.94
C GLU A 54 -31.95 -4.64 36.21
N LEU A 55 -30.62 -4.75 36.14
CA LEU A 55 -29.78 -5.19 37.27
C LEU A 55 -29.14 -4.04 38.04
N GLY A 56 -29.20 -2.80 37.53
CA GLY A 56 -28.66 -1.63 38.23
C GLY A 56 -27.19 -1.79 38.66
N PRO A 57 -26.82 -1.47 39.91
CA PRO A 57 -25.42 -1.43 40.36
C PRO A 57 -24.65 -2.77 40.27
N ASP A 58 -25.34 -3.92 40.19
CA ASP A 58 -24.69 -5.22 40.01
C ASP A 58 -24.03 -5.37 38.61
N PHE A 59 -24.45 -4.56 37.63
CA PHE A 59 -23.79 -4.48 36.33
C PHE A 59 -22.41 -3.80 36.41
N GLU A 60 -22.20 -2.84 37.32
CA GLU A 60 -20.91 -2.16 37.50
C GLU A 60 -19.81 -3.12 38.00
N ASP A 61 -20.18 -4.12 38.81
CA ASP A 61 -19.24 -5.14 39.29
C ASP A 61 -18.86 -6.15 38.20
N LEU A 62 -19.72 -6.37 37.21
CA LEU A 62 -19.38 -7.14 35.99
C LEU A 62 -18.63 -6.28 34.97
N ARG A 63 -18.86 -4.98 34.98
CA ARG A 63 -18.18 -4.03 34.10
C ARG A 63 -16.70 -3.90 34.45
N LYS A 64 -16.30 -3.99 35.72
CA LYS A 64 -14.89 -3.98 36.15
C LYS A 64 -14.05 -5.10 35.49
N PRO A 65 -14.41 -6.40 35.56
CA PRO A 65 -13.67 -7.46 34.89
C PRO A 65 -13.77 -7.36 33.35
N LEU A 66 -14.90 -6.93 32.79
CA LEU A 66 -15.00 -6.67 31.35
C LEU A 66 -14.12 -5.51 30.89
N ALA A 67 -14.00 -4.45 31.71
CA ALA A 67 -13.12 -3.32 31.45
C ALA A 67 -11.65 -3.72 31.54
N GLN A 68 -11.27 -4.56 32.49
CA GLN A 68 -9.92 -5.13 32.57
C GLN A 68 -9.58 -5.98 31.34
N LEU A 69 -10.54 -6.78 30.85
CA LEU A 69 -10.39 -7.52 29.59
C LEU A 69 -10.29 -6.58 28.40
N ASN A 70 -11.04 -5.48 28.39
CA ASN A 70 -10.99 -4.48 27.33
C ASN A 70 -9.73 -3.61 27.38
N GLU A 71 -9.14 -3.42 28.57
CA GLU A 71 -7.85 -2.76 28.80
C GLU A 71 -6.69 -3.66 28.33
N LEU A 72 -6.79 -4.97 28.60
CA LEU A 72 -5.87 -5.98 28.04
C LEU A 72 -6.03 -6.09 26.51
N ARG A 73 -7.25 -5.91 26.01
CA ARG A 73 -7.55 -5.76 24.57
C ARG A 73 -7.20 -4.37 24.05
N GLY A 74 -6.92 -3.37 24.89
CA GLY A 74 -6.50 -2.01 24.51
C GLY A 74 -5.15 -1.99 23.79
N MET A 75 -4.40 -3.07 23.92
CA MET A 75 -3.47 -3.58 22.92
C MET A 75 -4.21 -4.13 21.69
N THR A 76 -5.16 -3.38 21.15
CA THR A 76 -5.95 -3.83 20.00
C THR A 76 -4.98 -4.06 18.83
N PRO A 77 -5.19 -5.09 17.99
CA PRO A 77 -4.35 -5.30 16.82
C PRO A 77 -4.23 -4.02 15.98
N GLN A 78 -5.30 -3.23 15.89
CA GLN A 78 -5.26 -1.93 15.21
C GLN A 78 -4.42 -0.88 15.94
N SER A 79 -4.47 -0.77 17.27
CA SER A 79 -3.64 0.18 18.03
C SER A 79 -2.16 -0.24 18.07
N ILE A 80 -1.87 -1.55 18.04
CA ILE A 80 -0.52 -2.10 17.86
C ILE A 80 -0.04 -1.81 16.44
N VAL A 81 -0.80 -2.16 15.41
CA VAL A 81 -0.46 -1.88 14.00
C VAL A 81 -0.27 -0.38 13.78
N THR A 82 -1.12 0.47 14.37
CA THR A 82 -0.96 1.94 14.30
C THR A 82 0.35 2.36 14.97
N LYS A 83 0.61 1.92 16.20
CA LYS A 83 1.85 2.31 16.92
C LYS A 83 3.12 1.74 16.27
N HIS A 84 3.06 0.58 15.64
CA HIS A 84 4.21 -0.08 15.01
C HIS A 84 4.41 0.33 13.55
N LEU A 85 3.35 0.63 12.80
CA LEU A 85 3.43 1.06 11.40
C LEU A 85 3.50 2.59 11.25
N LEU A 86 2.75 3.38 12.04
CA LEU A 86 2.72 4.84 11.88
C LEU A 86 3.85 5.58 12.62
N ASN A 87 4.41 5.00 13.69
CA ASN A 87 5.48 5.66 14.45
C ASN A 87 6.89 5.13 14.16
N GLY A 88 7.02 4.02 13.43
CA GLY A 88 8.30 3.34 13.23
C GLY A 88 8.75 3.16 11.78
N ASP A 89 7.83 3.12 10.82
CA ASP A 89 8.17 2.72 9.45
C ASP A 89 7.17 3.26 8.41
N SER A 90 7.25 4.57 8.14
CA SER A 90 6.47 5.19 7.06
C SER A 90 6.73 4.54 5.70
N SER A 91 7.89 3.89 5.52
CA SER A 91 8.23 3.18 4.30
C SER A 91 7.31 1.98 4.03
N ILE A 92 6.88 1.28 5.09
CA ILE A 92 5.88 0.21 4.97
C ILE A 92 4.55 0.78 4.47
N PHE A 93 4.09 1.90 5.02
CA PHE A 93 2.82 2.52 4.63
C PHE A 93 2.83 2.99 3.18
N ASP A 94 3.94 3.61 2.75
CA ASP A 94 4.13 4.01 1.37
C ASP A 94 4.19 2.78 0.42
N ASP A 95 4.82 1.68 0.83
CA ASP A 95 4.86 0.43 0.04
C ASP A 95 3.46 -0.20 -0.12
N VAL A 96 2.62 -0.16 0.94
CA VAL A 96 1.20 -0.58 0.85
C VAL A 96 0.43 0.30 -0.13
N ARG A 97 0.61 1.61 0.01
CA ARG A 97 -0.09 2.59 -0.80
C ARG A 97 0.28 2.41 -2.27
N ASN A 98 1.57 2.33 -2.58
CA ASN A 98 2.08 2.11 -3.92
C ASN A 98 1.59 0.78 -4.50
N GLY A 99 1.66 -0.31 -3.73
CA GLY A 99 1.13 -1.61 -4.15
C GLY A 99 -0.38 -1.61 -4.41
N PHE A 100 -1.14 -0.86 -3.60
CA PHE A 100 -2.58 -0.69 -3.82
C PHE A 100 -2.88 0.15 -5.07
N ASP A 101 -2.11 1.22 -5.31
CA ASP A 101 -2.20 2.05 -6.52
C ASP A 101 -1.82 1.26 -7.79
N ASP A 102 -0.80 0.39 -7.73
CA ASP A 102 -0.42 -0.50 -8.83
C ASP A 102 -1.50 -1.54 -9.14
N VAL A 103 -2.07 -2.17 -8.11
CA VAL A 103 -3.20 -3.09 -8.27
C VAL A 103 -4.41 -2.36 -8.84
N LYS A 104 -4.75 -1.19 -8.30
CA LYS A 104 -5.85 -0.35 -8.82
C LYS A 104 -5.63 -0.02 -10.29
N LYS A 105 -4.41 0.36 -10.68
CA LYS A 105 -4.04 0.62 -12.07
C LYS A 105 -4.17 -0.62 -12.96
N GLY A 106 -3.82 -1.79 -12.45
CA GLY A 106 -4.02 -3.08 -13.13
C GLY A 106 -5.50 -3.48 -13.28
N PHE A 107 -6.36 -3.09 -12.35
CA PHE A 107 -7.82 -3.31 -12.43
C PHE A 107 -8.53 -2.27 -13.33
N ASP A 108 -8.02 -1.03 -13.41
CA ASP A 108 -8.57 0.04 -14.26
C ASP A 108 -8.18 -0.13 -15.74
N LEU A 109 -7.12 -0.90 -16.02
CA LEU A 109 -6.70 -1.24 -17.39
C LEU A 109 -7.50 -2.43 -17.93
N GLY A 110 -8.75 -2.14 -18.29
CA GLY A 110 -9.50 -2.88 -19.31
C GLY A 110 -8.99 -2.59 -20.73
N GLU A 111 -7.68 -2.45 -20.93
CA GLU A 111 -7.08 -2.28 -22.25
C GLU A 111 -6.29 -3.55 -22.62
N ALA A 112 -6.66 -4.13 -23.76
CA ALA A 112 -6.22 -5.44 -24.25
C ALA A 112 -4.68 -5.60 -24.29
N PRO A 113 -4.14 -6.84 -24.15
CA PRO A 113 -2.71 -7.08 -24.24
C PRO A 113 -2.26 -6.98 -25.71
N GLY A 114 -1.87 -5.78 -26.13
CA GLY A 114 -1.26 -5.50 -27.41
C GLY A 114 0.23 -5.22 -27.26
N SER A 115 1.05 -6.14 -27.79
CA SER A 115 2.46 -5.94 -28.15
C SER A 115 3.50 -5.99 -27.02
N ALA A 116 3.80 -7.21 -26.59
CA ALA A 116 5.13 -7.54 -26.11
C ALA A 116 6.15 -7.34 -27.24
N ASN A 117 7.04 -6.36 -27.11
CA ASN A 117 8.33 -6.40 -27.80
C ASN A 117 9.45 -6.18 -26.77
N PRO A 118 10.08 -7.23 -26.24
CA PRO A 118 11.29 -7.09 -25.47
C PRO A 118 12.45 -6.96 -26.46
N SER A 119 12.76 -5.74 -26.91
CA SER A 119 14.01 -5.47 -27.62
C SER A 119 15.18 -5.54 -26.64
N MET A 120 15.56 -6.78 -26.30
CA MET A 120 16.92 -7.12 -25.88
C MET A 120 17.85 -6.85 -27.06
N THR A 121 18.74 -5.89 -26.92
CA THR A 121 20.16 -5.95 -27.34
C THR A 121 20.73 -4.54 -27.36
N LYS A 122 21.63 -4.26 -26.42
CA LYS A 122 22.88 -3.55 -26.71
C LYS A 122 23.83 -3.71 -25.52
N ARG A 123 24.62 -4.78 -25.60
CA ARG A 123 25.86 -4.94 -24.84
C ARG A 123 26.96 -4.28 -25.69
N PRO A 124 27.64 -3.21 -25.26
CA PRO A 124 28.80 -2.71 -25.99
C PRO A 124 30.00 -3.61 -25.68
N SER A 125 30.39 -4.42 -26.67
CA SER A 125 31.66 -5.13 -26.69
C SER A 125 32.78 -4.16 -27.08
N SER A 126 33.83 -4.15 -26.28
CA SER A 126 35.08 -3.44 -26.47
C SER A 126 35.91 -4.06 -27.61
N ALA A 127 36.43 -3.26 -28.54
CA ALA A 127 37.74 -3.47 -29.18
C ALA A 127 38.17 -2.19 -29.95
N PRO A 128 39.48 -1.85 -29.96
CA PRO A 128 40.01 -0.62 -30.53
C PRO A 128 40.45 -0.80 -31.99
N ASP A 129 40.36 0.24 -32.81
CA ASP A 129 41.11 0.27 -34.07
C ASP A 129 41.60 1.68 -34.42
N LEU A 130 42.91 1.75 -34.68
CA LEU A 130 43.69 2.89 -35.11
C LEU A 130 43.52 3.05 -36.63
N GLY A 131 43.30 4.27 -37.13
CA GLY A 131 43.57 4.53 -38.56
C GLY A 131 42.99 5.82 -39.16
N SER A 132 43.86 6.82 -39.33
CA SER A 132 44.02 7.62 -40.55
C SER A 132 42.87 8.52 -41.09
N LYS A 133 43.04 9.82 -40.83
CA LYS A 133 42.74 11.06 -41.64
C LYS A 133 42.62 10.92 -43.19
N PRO A 134 42.26 11.99 -43.97
CA PRO A 134 41.47 13.22 -43.71
C PRO A 134 40.51 13.59 -44.89
N ASP A 135 40.08 14.87 -44.97
CA ASP A 135 39.46 15.61 -46.10
C ASP A 135 37.92 15.54 -46.21
N LEU A 136 37.12 16.58 -46.50
CA LEU A 136 37.18 18.06 -46.51
C LEU A 136 35.77 18.47 -46.96
N GLY A 137 35.09 19.41 -46.28
CA GLY A 137 33.79 19.86 -46.79
C GLY A 137 32.96 20.78 -45.89
N LYS A 138 33.08 22.08 -46.16
CA LYS A 138 32.05 23.14 -46.03
C LYS A 138 31.68 23.66 -44.62
N THR A 139 32.09 24.90 -44.38
CA THR A 139 31.50 25.90 -43.45
C THR A 139 30.34 26.65 -44.16
N PRO A 140 29.61 27.61 -43.52
CA PRO A 140 29.40 27.92 -42.10
C PRO A 140 27.90 27.96 -41.70
N LYS A 141 27.60 27.92 -40.39
CA LYS A 141 26.26 28.16 -39.81
C LYS A 141 26.30 29.37 -38.86
N ALA A 142 25.52 30.40 -39.19
CA ALA A 142 24.94 31.40 -38.28
C ALA A 142 23.43 31.06 -38.12
N PRO A 143 22.64 31.54 -37.13
CA PRO A 143 22.70 32.86 -36.49
C PRO A 143 22.36 32.96 -34.97
N GLY A 144 22.54 34.17 -34.41
CA GLY A 144 21.79 34.76 -33.29
C GLY A 144 22.21 34.34 -31.87
N GLY A 145 22.47 35.21 -30.89
CA GLY A 145 22.20 36.64 -30.73
C GLY A 145 21.52 36.87 -29.37
N GLY A 146 22.28 37.34 -28.37
CA GLY A 146 21.76 38.03 -27.17
C GLY A 146 21.93 37.31 -25.82
N PRO A 147 22.68 37.89 -24.84
CA PRO A 147 22.62 37.50 -23.44
C PRO A 147 21.56 38.31 -22.69
N HIS A 148 20.61 37.64 -22.04
CA HIS A 148 19.72 38.26 -21.05
C HIS A 148 20.15 37.85 -19.65
N ASP A 149 20.85 38.77 -19.00
CA ASP A 149 20.93 38.89 -17.54
C ASP A 149 19.56 39.37 -17.01
N ALA A 150 19.07 38.77 -15.92
CA ALA A 150 18.26 39.46 -14.93
C ALA A 150 18.08 38.58 -13.69
N SER A 151 18.96 38.79 -12.73
CA SER A 151 18.73 38.61 -11.30
C SER A 151 17.35 39.14 -10.89
N ARG A 152 16.39 38.27 -10.55
CA ARG A 152 15.11 38.64 -9.91
C ARG A 152 14.44 37.45 -9.22
N TRP A 153 14.92 37.04 -8.05
CA TRP A 153 14.22 36.07 -7.18
C TRP A 153 14.32 36.44 -5.69
N ASP A 154 14.32 37.73 -5.37
CA ASP A 154 14.13 38.23 -4.00
C ASP A 154 12.80 38.98 -3.88
N ALA A 155 12.11 38.76 -2.75
CA ALA A 155 10.73 39.12 -2.37
C ALA A 155 9.65 38.19 -2.98
N THR A 156 8.84 37.46 -2.22
CA THR A 156 8.10 37.82 -1.00
C THR A 156 7.83 36.63 -0.08
#